data_AF-A0A4Q3R9G5-F1
#
_entry.id   AF-A0A4Q3R9G5-F1
#
_cell.length_a   1.000
_cell.length_b   1.000
_cell.length_c   1.000
_cell.angle_alpha   90.00
_cell.angle_beta   90.00
_cell.angle_gamma   90.00
#
_symmetry.space_group_name_H-M   'P 1'
#
loop_
_entity.id
_entity.type
_entity.pdbx_description
1 polymer ?
#
loop_
_entity_poly.entity_id
_entity_poly.type
_entity_poly.pdbx_seq_one_letter_code
_entity_poly.pdbx_strand_id
1 'polypeptide(L)'
;MAQEPYNKNDRRAKLPKFNKNGGEGDNSPKKGPRFSFYWVYAIIFAVLIGFQLFGNSFSPSAATISQNDFEGMIRRGEVQEYTIISNRNLVKVNLNKGALSDTTQRALGKNNVSANEAPVASFKVASIESFKDDMREFYKNNPQIKRVNEKADAENSWFPAILQTILPFILLIGIWILLMRKMSGGATGGGGPGGIFNIGKSKATLFDKGTKVNITFADVAGLDEAKVEV
;
A
#
# COMPACT_ATOMS: atom_id res chain seq x y z
N MET A 1 26.41 90.36 -37.50
CA MET A 1 26.02 89.23 -36.64
C MET A 1 27.29 88.53 -36.19
N ALA A 2 27.68 88.70 -34.92
CA ALA A 2 28.80 87.98 -34.33
C ALA A 2 28.24 86.75 -33.59
N GLN A 3 28.79 85.58 -33.89
CA GLN A 3 28.37 84.30 -33.32
C GLN A 3 29.04 84.13 -31.95
N GLU A 4 28.24 84.02 -30.88
CA GLU A 4 28.72 83.62 -29.56
C GLU A 4 29.06 82.11 -29.53
N PRO A 5 30.17 81.70 -28.91
CA PRO A 5 30.58 80.30 -28.88
C PRO A 5 29.72 79.47 -27.90
N TYR A 6 29.14 78.39 -28.43
CA TYR A 6 28.32 77.40 -27.74
C TYR A 6 29.06 76.70 -26.58
N ASN A 7 28.54 76.85 -25.36
CA ASN A 7 29.08 76.26 -24.12
C ASN A 7 28.52 74.83 -23.90
N LYS A 8 29.43 73.85 -23.77
CA LYS A 8 29.14 72.40 -23.82
C LYS A 8 28.76 71.75 -22.47
N ASN A 9 28.48 72.52 -21.43
CA ASN A 9 28.37 71.97 -20.06
C ASN A 9 26.96 71.79 -19.49
N ASP A 10 25.89 72.06 -20.24
CA ASP A 10 24.53 71.86 -19.73
C ASP A 10 23.83 70.68 -20.40
N ARG A 11 23.68 69.60 -19.61
CA ARG A 11 22.51 68.71 -19.48
C ARG A 11 22.91 67.25 -19.25
N ARG A 12 23.24 66.90 -18.00
CA ARG A 12 23.03 65.54 -17.50
C ARG A 12 21.54 65.33 -17.23
N ALA A 13 20.75 65.08 -18.28
CA ALA A 13 19.37 64.64 -18.13
C ALA A 13 19.39 63.16 -17.71
N LYS A 14 18.92 62.85 -16.49
CA LYS A 14 18.69 61.47 -16.05
C LYS A 14 17.59 60.86 -16.91
N LEU A 15 17.92 59.82 -17.68
CA LEU A 15 16.95 59.02 -18.42
C LEU A 15 15.95 58.36 -17.45
N PRO A 16 14.64 58.38 -17.72
CA PRO A 16 13.66 57.67 -16.90
C PRO A 16 13.85 56.15 -17.05
N LYS A 17 13.85 55.43 -15.92
CA LYS A 17 13.89 53.97 -15.93
C LYS A 17 12.53 53.44 -16.36
N PHE A 18 12.48 52.77 -17.51
CA PHE A 18 11.30 52.00 -17.93
C PHE A 18 11.05 50.86 -16.95
N ASN A 19 9.96 50.96 -16.19
CA ASN A 19 9.43 49.89 -15.34
C ASN A 19 8.66 48.90 -16.22
N LYS A 20 9.27 47.75 -16.52
CA LYS A 20 8.68 46.70 -17.36
C LYS A 20 7.81 45.78 -16.50
N ASN A 21 6.73 46.32 -15.95
CA ASN A 21 5.63 45.52 -15.38
C ASN A 21 4.38 45.73 -16.24
N GLY A 22 4.42 45.17 -17.45
CA GLY A 22 3.23 44.86 -18.22
C GLY A 22 2.69 43.53 -17.71
N GLY A 23 1.51 43.55 -17.11
CA GLY A 23 0.78 42.36 -16.72
C GLY A 23 0.37 41.56 -17.95
N GLU A 24 0.94 40.37 -18.07
CA GLU A 24 0.40 39.31 -18.90
C GLU A 24 -0.01 38.21 -17.94
N GLY A 25 -1.33 38.07 -17.76
CA GLY A 25 -1.91 37.06 -16.89
C GLY A 25 -1.50 35.69 -17.40
N ASP A 26 -0.52 35.09 -16.72
CA ASP A 26 -0.13 33.70 -16.91
C ASP A 26 -1.30 32.82 -16.45
N ASN A 27 -2.28 32.65 -17.32
CA ASN A 27 -3.26 31.57 -17.27
C ASN A 27 -2.60 30.27 -17.75
N SER A 28 -1.41 29.95 -17.22
CA SER A 28 -0.93 28.58 -17.31
C SER A 28 -1.87 27.73 -16.44
N PRO A 29 -2.55 26.71 -17.00
CA PRO A 29 -3.39 25.84 -16.20
C PRO A 29 -2.48 25.26 -15.13
N LYS A 30 -2.79 25.53 -13.84
CA LYS A 30 -2.04 25.03 -12.70
C LYS A 30 -1.88 23.53 -12.89
N LYS A 31 -0.69 23.10 -13.30
CA LYS A 31 -0.40 21.71 -13.57
C LYS A 31 -0.58 20.98 -12.25
N GLY A 32 -1.66 20.21 -12.16
CA GLY A 32 -1.93 19.36 -11.01
C GLY A 32 -0.75 18.42 -10.74
N PRO A 33 -0.71 17.77 -9.58
CA PRO A 33 0.38 16.88 -9.23
C PRO A 33 0.58 15.86 -10.35
N ARG A 34 1.74 15.94 -10.99
CA ARG A 34 2.16 15.01 -12.04
C ARG A 34 2.33 13.64 -11.40
N PHE A 35 1.39 12.74 -11.69
CA PHE A 35 1.43 11.36 -11.22
C PHE A 35 2.64 10.67 -11.84
N SER A 36 3.73 10.62 -11.06
CA SER A 36 4.90 9.85 -11.42
C SER A 36 4.59 8.37 -11.27
N PHE A 37 5.10 7.54 -12.18
CA PHE A 37 4.92 6.08 -12.15
C PHE A 37 5.42 5.47 -10.82
N TYR A 38 6.36 6.14 -10.13
CA TYR A 38 6.81 5.78 -8.79
C TYR A 38 5.72 5.79 -7.71
N TRP A 39 4.63 6.55 -7.88
CA TRP A 39 3.48 6.50 -6.95
C TRP A 39 2.76 5.16 -6.96
N VAL A 40 2.72 4.47 -8.10
CA VAL A 40 2.14 3.13 -8.20
C VAL A 40 2.97 2.14 -7.39
N TYR A 41 4.30 2.20 -7.52
CA TYR A 41 5.21 1.39 -6.70
C TYR A 41 5.11 1.71 -5.21
N ALA A 42 4.96 2.98 -4.83
CA ALA A 42 4.77 3.38 -3.44
C ALA A 42 3.48 2.84 -2.84
N ILE A 43 2.37 2.86 -3.59
CA ILE A 43 1.08 2.29 -3.16
C ILE A 43 1.20 0.77 -3.01
N ILE A 44 1.81 0.08 -3.98
CA ILE A 44 2.06 -1.37 -3.91
C ILE A 44 2.88 -1.71 -2.67
N PHE A 45 3.96 -0.96 -2.43
CA PHE A 45 4.82 -1.16 -1.27
C PHE A 45 4.07 -0.93 0.05
N ALA A 46 3.24 0.12 0.13
CA ALA A 46 2.40 0.38 1.30
C ALA A 46 1.37 -0.73 1.55
N VAL A 47 0.76 -1.28 0.48
CA VAL A 47 -0.17 -2.43 0.58
C VAL A 47 0.57 -3.69 1.03
N LEU A 48 1.78 -3.95 0.51
CA LEU A 48 2.60 -5.09 0.94
C LEU A 48 3.01 -4.98 2.41
N ILE A 49 3.43 -3.80 2.86
CA ILE A 49 3.73 -3.56 4.28
C ILE A 49 2.47 -3.70 5.13
N GLY A 50 1.35 -3.11 4.70
CA GLY A 50 0.08 -3.22 5.41
C GLY A 50 -0.35 -4.68 5.54
N PHE A 51 -0.23 -5.47 4.47
CA PHE A 51 -0.52 -6.90 4.50
C PHE A 51 0.46 -7.68 5.37
N GLN A 52 1.75 -7.34 5.40
CA GLN A 52 2.71 -8.01 6.28
C GLN A 52 2.48 -7.67 7.77
N LEU A 53 2.11 -6.43 8.08
CA LEU A 53 1.87 -5.98 9.44
C LEU A 53 0.51 -6.45 9.99
N PHE A 54 -0.52 -6.54 9.13
CA PHE A 54 -1.89 -6.84 9.54
C PHE A 54 -2.37 -8.23 9.10
N GLY A 55 -1.73 -8.86 8.10
CA GLY A 55 -2.11 -10.18 7.57
C GLY A 55 -1.94 -11.31 8.58
N ASN A 56 -0.93 -11.21 9.45
CA ASN A 56 -0.74 -12.15 10.55
C ASN A 56 -1.78 -11.97 11.68
N SER A 57 -2.50 -10.85 11.73
CA SER A 57 -3.53 -10.60 12.74
C SER A 57 -4.88 -11.23 12.43
N PHE A 58 -5.09 -11.73 11.19
CA PHE A 58 -6.37 -12.30 10.76
C PHE A 58 -6.43 -13.83 10.86
N SER A 59 -5.34 -14.51 11.23
CA SER A 59 -5.37 -15.96 11.45
C SER A 59 -5.62 -16.24 12.93
N PRO A 60 -6.73 -16.93 13.28
CA PRO A 60 -6.93 -17.41 14.65
C PRO A 60 -5.83 -18.41 14.96
N SER A 61 -4.82 -17.97 15.72
CA SER A 61 -3.73 -18.86 16.13
C SER A 61 -4.29 -19.81 17.18
N ALA A 62 -4.25 -21.11 16.90
CA ALA A 62 -4.55 -22.11 17.92
C ALA A 62 -3.49 -22.03 19.02
N ALA A 63 -3.93 -21.91 20.28
CA ALA A 63 -3.00 -21.88 21.40
C ALA A 63 -2.33 -23.25 21.56
N THR A 64 -1.01 -23.29 21.67
CA THR A 64 -0.29 -24.54 21.92
C THR A 64 -0.28 -24.84 23.43
N ILE A 65 -0.87 -25.95 23.83
CA ILE A 65 -0.97 -26.39 25.24
C ILE A 65 -0.27 -27.75 25.43
N SER A 66 -0.16 -28.24 26.68
CA SER A 66 0.30 -29.60 26.97
C SER A 66 -0.86 -30.60 27.12
N GLN A 67 -0.56 -31.90 27.04
CA GLN A 67 -1.53 -32.97 27.32
C GLN A 67 -2.07 -32.86 28.77
N ASN A 68 -1.22 -32.51 29.74
CA ASN A 68 -1.64 -32.32 31.13
C ASN A 68 -2.63 -31.16 31.28
N ASP A 69 -2.41 -30.07 30.55
CA ASP A 69 -3.33 -28.92 30.57
C ASP A 69 -4.70 -29.33 29.99
N PHE A 70 -4.68 -30.11 28.90
CA PHE A 70 -5.88 -30.65 28.28
C PHE A 70 -6.67 -31.58 29.23
N GLU A 71 -6.01 -32.51 29.90
CA GLU A 71 -6.65 -33.36 30.92
C GLU A 71 -7.26 -32.52 32.04
N GLY A 72 -6.56 -31.46 32.48
CA GLY A 72 -7.09 -30.49 33.42
C GLY A 72 -8.36 -29.80 32.92
N MET A 73 -8.39 -29.40 31.65
CA MET A 73 -9.56 -28.77 31.02
C MET A 73 -10.74 -29.75 30.91
N ILE A 74 -10.49 -31.03 30.61
CA ILE A 74 -11.52 -32.07 30.60
C ILE A 74 -12.13 -32.22 32.00
N ARG A 75 -11.29 -32.30 33.05
CA ARG A 75 -11.74 -32.41 34.44
C ARG A 75 -12.65 -31.25 34.86
N ARG A 76 -12.39 -30.05 34.34
CA ARG A 76 -13.19 -28.84 34.59
C ARG A 76 -14.43 -28.72 33.70
N GLY A 77 -14.63 -29.61 32.74
CA GLY A 77 -15.75 -29.55 31.80
C GLY A 77 -15.64 -28.39 30.79
N GLU A 78 -14.43 -27.91 30.53
CA GLU A 78 -14.18 -26.76 29.65
C GLU A 78 -14.06 -27.17 28.17
N VAL A 79 -13.91 -28.47 27.92
CA VAL A 79 -13.75 -29.02 26.57
C VAL A 79 -15.10 -29.36 25.97
N GLN A 80 -15.38 -28.81 24.79
CA GLN A 80 -16.58 -29.12 24.02
C GLN A 80 -16.38 -30.36 23.14
N GLU A 81 -15.29 -30.37 22.37
CA GLU A 81 -14.92 -31.46 21.46
C GLU A 81 -13.41 -31.46 21.23
N TYR A 82 -12.86 -32.63 20.90
CA TYR A 82 -11.48 -32.73 20.41
C TYR A 82 -11.43 -33.49 19.08
N THR A 83 -10.59 -32.99 18.17
CA THR A 83 -10.32 -33.56 16.87
C THR A 83 -8.90 -34.11 16.82
N ILE A 84 -8.78 -35.39 16.51
CA ILE A 84 -7.49 -36.05 16.28
C ILE A 84 -7.07 -35.82 14.83
N ILE A 85 -5.90 -35.23 14.64
CA ILE A 85 -5.27 -34.95 13.35
C ILE A 85 -4.11 -35.93 13.15
N SER A 86 -4.44 -37.10 12.61
CA SER A 86 -3.52 -38.25 12.53
C SER A 86 -2.28 -37.98 11.67
N ASN A 87 -2.40 -37.20 10.60
CA ASN A 87 -1.28 -36.88 9.70
C ASN A 87 -0.21 -35.98 10.33
N ARG A 88 -0.51 -35.32 11.46
CA ARG A 88 0.40 -34.39 12.15
C ARG A 88 0.71 -34.80 13.59
N ASN A 89 0.21 -35.96 14.04
CA ASN A 89 0.22 -36.38 15.45
C ASN A 89 -0.19 -35.23 16.38
N LEU A 90 -1.29 -34.58 16.04
CA LEU A 90 -1.77 -33.37 16.72
C LEU A 90 -3.22 -33.58 17.13
N VAL A 91 -3.56 -33.10 18.33
CA VAL A 91 -4.94 -33.07 18.81
C VAL A 91 -5.35 -31.62 18.90
N LYS A 92 -6.45 -31.28 18.22
CA LYS A 92 -7.09 -29.98 18.26
C LYS A 92 -8.25 -30.03 19.24
N VAL A 93 -8.35 -29.05 20.12
CA VAL A 93 -9.30 -29.00 21.22
C VAL A 93 -10.15 -27.75 21.07
N ASN A 94 -11.45 -27.93 20.88
CA ASN A 94 -12.39 -26.82 20.87
C ASN A 94 -12.96 -26.64 22.27
N LEU A 95 -12.78 -25.45 22.82
CA LEU A 95 -13.17 -25.14 24.19
C LEU A 95 -14.48 -24.38 24.24
N ASN A 96 -15.26 -24.63 25.29
CA ASN A 96 -16.47 -23.87 25.54
C ASN A 96 -16.13 -22.49 26.10
N LYS A 97 -16.41 -21.44 25.32
CA LYS A 97 -16.16 -20.04 25.68
C LYS A 97 -16.74 -19.66 27.05
N GLY A 98 -17.90 -20.21 27.44
CA GLY A 98 -18.59 -19.84 28.68
C GLY A 98 -18.07 -20.53 29.94
N ALA A 99 -17.17 -21.51 29.81
CA ALA A 99 -16.70 -22.32 30.93
C ALA A 99 -15.21 -22.12 31.26
N LEU A 100 -14.50 -21.24 30.55
CA LEU A 100 -13.04 -21.11 30.65
C LEU A 100 -12.61 -20.51 31.99
N SER A 101 -11.90 -21.30 32.80
CA SER A 101 -11.23 -20.80 34.00
C SER A 101 -10.09 -19.82 33.67
N ASP A 102 -9.74 -18.97 34.64
CA ASP A 102 -8.60 -18.05 34.54
C ASP A 102 -7.28 -18.77 34.23
N THR A 103 -7.10 -19.98 34.76
CA THR A 103 -5.93 -20.82 34.49
C THR A 103 -5.86 -21.20 33.01
N THR A 104 -6.98 -21.60 32.42
CA THR A 104 -7.08 -21.92 31.00
C THR A 104 -6.86 -20.69 30.13
N GLN A 105 -7.44 -19.54 30.49
CA GLN A 105 -7.22 -18.29 29.76
C GLN A 105 -5.75 -17.87 29.76
N ARG A 106 -5.03 -18.09 30.87
CA ARG A 106 -3.58 -17.87 30.96
C ARG A 106 -2.79 -18.84 30.09
N ALA A 107 -3.15 -20.13 30.11
CA ALA A 107 -2.49 -21.16 29.30
C ALA A 107 -2.70 -20.93 27.78
N LEU A 108 -3.88 -20.44 27.38
CA LEU A 108 -4.17 -20.11 25.98
C LEU A 108 -3.45 -18.84 25.50
N GLY A 109 -3.10 -17.94 26.42
CA GLY A 109 -2.56 -16.63 26.11
C GLY A 109 -3.65 -15.64 25.72
N LYS A 110 -3.54 -14.41 26.24
CA LYS A 110 -4.56 -13.35 26.13
C LYS A 110 -4.93 -12.97 24.68
N ASN A 111 -4.04 -13.25 23.73
CA ASN A 111 -4.24 -12.94 22.31
C ASN A 111 -4.98 -14.04 21.53
N ASN A 112 -5.11 -15.25 22.08
CA ASN A 112 -5.74 -16.40 21.40
C ASN A 112 -7.18 -16.66 21.87
N VAL A 113 -7.67 -15.87 22.83
CA VAL A 113 -9.05 -15.93 23.31
C VAL A 113 -9.81 -14.78 22.64
N SER A 114 -10.32 -15.04 21.44
CA SER A 114 -11.15 -14.09 20.70
C SER A 114 -12.52 -13.94 21.35
N ALA A 115 -13.05 -12.71 21.38
CA ALA A 115 -14.37 -12.45 21.92
C ALA A 115 -15.50 -13.03 21.04
N ASN A 116 -15.25 -13.38 19.77
CA ASN A 116 -16.30 -13.78 18.83
C ASN A 116 -16.20 -15.25 18.37
N GLU A 117 -15.10 -15.94 18.64
CA GLU A 117 -14.90 -17.33 18.24
C GLU A 117 -14.63 -18.21 19.47
N ALA A 118 -15.03 -19.49 19.39
CA ALA A 118 -14.70 -20.46 20.42
C ALA A 118 -13.16 -20.64 20.47
N PRO A 119 -12.52 -20.52 21.64
CA PRO A 119 -11.07 -20.68 21.73
C PRO A 119 -10.66 -22.10 21.35
N VAL A 120 -9.64 -22.18 20.51
CA VAL A 120 -9.08 -23.44 20.02
C VAL A 120 -7.69 -23.60 20.58
N ALA A 121 -7.45 -24.76 21.18
CA ALA A 121 -6.13 -25.18 21.62
C ALA A 121 -5.64 -26.36 20.78
N SER A 122 -4.34 -26.59 20.75
CA SER A 122 -3.76 -27.78 20.16
C SER A 122 -2.53 -28.25 20.91
N PHE A 123 -2.26 -29.54 20.86
CA PHE A 123 -1.03 -30.12 21.40
C PHE A 123 -0.56 -31.26 20.52
N LYS A 124 0.76 -31.49 20.50
CA LYS A 124 1.37 -32.61 19.79
C LYS A 124 1.45 -33.83 20.70
N VAL A 125 1.19 -34.99 20.13
CA VAL A 125 1.34 -36.29 20.80
C VAL A 125 2.43 -37.10 20.14
N ALA A 126 3.02 -38.05 20.86
CA ALA A 126 4.04 -38.95 20.30
C ALA A 126 3.43 -39.94 19.30
N SER A 127 2.29 -40.54 19.66
CA SER A 127 1.49 -41.42 18.81
C SER A 127 0.01 -41.23 19.15
N ILE A 128 -0.84 -41.31 18.13
CA ILE A 128 -2.29 -41.25 18.31
C ILE A 128 -2.79 -42.44 19.12
N GLU A 129 -2.20 -43.62 18.93
CA GLU A 129 -2.56 -44.85 19.63
C GLU A 129 -2.27 -44.72 21.14
N SER A 130 -1.07 -44.23 21.48
CA SER A 130 -0.70 -43.95 22.88
C SER A 130 -1.69 -42.96 23.52
N PHE A 131 -2.03 -41.88 22.82
CA PHE A 131 -3.00 -40.92 23.31
C PHE A 131 -4.39 -41.53 23.53
N LYS A 132 -4.86 -42.39 22.62
CA LYS A 132 -6.15 -43.07 22.75
C LYS A 132 -6.18 -44.04 23.93
N ASP A 133 -5.06 -44.71 24.19
CA ASP A 133 -4.91 -45.62 25.33
C ASP A 133 -4.87 -44.83 26.66
N ASP A 134 -4.08 -43.76 26.73
CA ASP A 134 -4.04 -42.84 27.88
C ASP A 134 -5.44 -42.29 28.19
N MET A 135 -6.18 -41.89 27.16
CA MET A 135 -7.52 -41.37 27.33
C MET A 135 -8.51 -42.43 27.80
N ARG A 136 -8.39 -43.67 27.31
CA ARG A 136 -9.21 -44.79 27.77
C ARG A 136 -8.97 -45.05 29.26
N GLU A 137 -7.72 -45.04 29.70
CA GLU A 137 -7.34 -45.21 31.10
C GLU A 137 -7.83 -44.04 31.96
N PHE A 138 -7.67 -42.81 31.49
CA PHE A 138 -8.16 -41.60 32.15
C PHE A 138 -9.66 -41.67 32.44
N TYR A 139 -10.50 -42.03 31.46
CA TYR A 139 -11.95 -42.14 31.68
C TYR A 139 -12.34 -43.34 32.53
N LYS A 140 -11.56 -44.43 32.51
CA LYS A 140 -11.76 -45.58 33.39
C LYS A 140 -11.52 -45.21 34.86
N ASN A 141 -10.49 -44.41 35.12
CA ASN A 141 -10.12 -43.95 36.46
C ASN A 141 -10.98 -42.78 36.95
N ASN A 142 -11.75 -42.14 36.07
CA ASN A 142 -12.58 -40.97 36.38
C ASN A 142 -14.01 -41.11 35.79
N PRO A 143 -14.82 -42.06 36.29
CA PRO A 143 -16.16 -42.34 35.76
C PRO A 143 -17.15 -41.17 35.87
N GLN A 144 -16.89 -40.21 36.76
CA GLN A 144 -17.68 -39.00 36.96
C GLN A 144 -17.51 -37.95 35.85
N ILE A 145 -16.48 -38.06 35.01
CA ILE A 145 -16.19 -37.09 33.96
C ILE A 145 -17.00 -37.43 32.72
N LYS A 146 -17.80 -36.47 32.25
CA LYS A 146 -18.55 -36.60 31.00
C LYS A 146 -17.58 -36.78 29.83
N ARG A 147 -17.80 -37.82 29.02
CA ARG A 147 -17.02 -38.05 27.81
C ARG A 147 -17.23 -36.91 26.81
N VAL A 148 -16.12 -36.36 26.35
CA VAL A 148 -16.07 -35.35 25.29
C VAL A 148 -16.21 -36.05 23.94
N ASN A 149 -16.84 -35.39 22.97
CA ASN A 149 -16.96 -35.92 21.61
C ASN A 149 -15.59 -35.98 20.92
N GLU A 150 -15.23 -37.16 20.40
CA GLU A 150 -14.05 -37.40 19.58
C GLU A 150 -14.42 -37.26 18.09
N LYS A 151 -13.65 -36.46 17.36
CA LYS A 151 -13.66 -36.42 15.90
C LYS A 151 -12.30 -36.86 15.37
N ALA A 152 -12.29 -37.53 14.22
CA ALA A 152 -11.07 -37.84 13.49
C ALA A 152 -11.12 -37.07 12.18
N ASP A 153 -10.13 -36.20 11.96
CA ASP A 153 -9.99 -35.46 10.72
C ASP A 153 -8.58 -35.61 10.16
N ALA A 154 -8.47 -35.66 8.84
CA ALA A 154 -7.22 -35.47 8.15
C ALA A 154 -7.16 -34.01 7.70
N GLU A 155 -6.27 -33.22 8.31
CA GLU A 155 -6.18 -31.81 7.96
C GLU A 155 -5.41 -31.65 6.64
N ASN A 156 -6.15 -31.36 5.57
CA ASN A 156 -5.58 -31.04 4.26
C ASN A 156 -5.22 -29.55 4.19
N SER A 157 -4.11 -29.17 4.81
CA SER A 157 -3.71 -27.75 4.92
C SER A 157 -3.10 -27.15 3.65
N TRP A 158 -2.90 -27.94 2.58
CA TRP A 158 -2.18 -27.49 1.39
C TRP A 158 -2.98 -26.47 0.56
N PHE A 159 -4.28 -26.69 0.36
CA PHE A 159 -5.11 -25.79 -0.44
C PHE A 159 -5.31 -24.41 0.21
N PRO A 160 -5.69 -24.31 1.51
CA PRO A 160 -5.73 -23.02 2.20
C PRO A 160 -4.37 -22.31 2.23
N ALA A 161 -3.27 -23.05 2.43
CA ALA A 161 -1.93 -22.47 2.44
C ALA A 161 -1.52 -21.89 1.07
N ILE A 162 -1.82 -22.61 -0.01
CA ILE A 162 -1.60 -22.11 -1.38
C ILE A 162 -2.47 -20.89 -1.64
N LEU A 163 -3.75 -20.93 -1.27
CA LEU A 163 -4.65 -19.81 -1.49
C LEU A 163 -4.19 -18.58 -0.70
N GLN A 164 -3.83 -18.73 0.57
CA GLN A 164 -3.33 -17.62 1.41
C GLN A 164 -2.02 -17.02 0.87
N THR A 165 -1.18 -17.84 0.23
CA THR A 165 0.07 -17.40 -0.39
C THR A 165 -0.17 -16.73 -1.76
N ILE A 166 -1.04 -17.29 -2.61
CA ILE A 166 -1.26 -16.82 -3.98
C ILE A 166 -2.25 -15.65 -4.06
N LEU A 167 -3.28 -15.63 -3.21
CA LEU A 167 -4.30 -14.57 -3.15
C LEU A 167 -3.71 -13.15 -3.12
N PRO A 168 -2.69 -12.81 -2.30
CA PRO A 168 -2.10 -11.47 -2.32
C PRO A 168 -1.43 -11.13 -3.67
N PHE A 169 -0.80 -12.10 -4.35
CA PHE A 169 -0.23 -11.86 -5.69
C PHE A 169 -1.31 -11.65 -6.73
N ILE A 170 -2.40 -12.44 -6.69
CA ILE A 170 -3.54 -12.26 -7.61
C ILE A 170 -4.18 -10.89 -7.39
N LEU A 171 -4.41 -10.48 -6.13
CA LEU A 171 -4.94 -9.16 -5.82
C LEU A 171 -4.00 -8.05 -6.28
N LEU A 172 -2.69 -8.21 -6.08
CA LEU A 172 -1.68 -7.26 -6.55
C LEU A 172 -1.74 -7.09 -8.07
N ILE A 173 -1.75 -8.20 -8.82
CA ILE A 173 -1.84 -8.20 -10.29
C ILE A 173 -3.19 -7.63 -10.74
N GLY A 174 -4.29 -7.96 -10.06
CA GLY A 174 -5.62 -7.43 -10.35
C GLY A 174 -5.67 -5.91 -10.18
N ILE A 175 -5.15 -5.39 -9.06
CA ILE A 175 -5.04 -3.95 -8.81
C ILE A 175 -4.12 -3.31 -9.86
N TRP A 176 -2.98 -3.92 -10.18
CA TRP A 176 -2.07 -3.43 -11.21
C TRP A 176 -2.76 -3.29 -12.58
N ILE A 177 -3.49 -4.31 -13.02
CA ILE A 177 -4.25 -4.31 -14.27
C ILE A 177 -5.35 -3.24 -14.23
N LEU A 178 -6.06 -3.10 -13.12
CA LEU A 178 -7.11 -2.08 -12.96
C LEU A 178 -6.54 -0.66 -13.02
N LEU A 179 -5.36 -0.42 -12.42
CA LEU A 179 -4.66 0.88 -12.49
C LEU A 179 -4.19 1.19 -13.92
N MET A 180 -3.61 0.21 -14.61
CA MET A 180 -3.22 0.32 -16.03
C MET A 180 -4.44 0.61 -16.91
N ARG A 181 -5.56 -0.08 -16.69
CA ARG A 181 -6.82 0.13 -17.42
C ARG A 181 -7.37 1.54 -17.18
N LYS A 182 -7.31 2.05 -15.94
CA LYS A 182 -7.81 3.39 -15.58
C LYS A 182 -6.91 4.51 -16.11
N MET A 183 -5.59 4.31 -16.13
CA MET A 183 -4.64 5.29 -16.66
C MET A 183 -4.66 5.35 -18.20
N SER A 184 -4.91 4.22 -18.86
CA SER A 184 -5.12 4.15 -20.32
C SER A 184 -6.42 4.86 -20.77
N GLY A 185 -7.46 4.89 -19.94
CA GLY A 185 -8.76 5.49 -20.27
C GLY A 185 -8.93 6.98 -19.93
N GLY A 186 -7.98 7.62 -19.24
CA GLY A 186 -8.11 8.99 -18.73
C GLY A 186 -7.14 10.02 -19.30
N ALA A 187 -6.10 9.60 -20.02
CA ALA A 187 -5.22 10.49 -20.76
C ALA A 187 -5.42 10.24 -22.24
N THR A 188 -6.25 11.08 -22.86
CA THR A 188 -6.37 11.21 -24.31
C THR A 188 -5.01 11.09 -24.99
N GLY A 189 -4.87 10.04 -25.80
CA GLY A 189 -4.00 10.05 -26.96
C GLY A 189 -2.64 9.39 -26.78
N GLY A 190 -2.53 8.21 -27.37
CA GLY A 190 -1.30 7.81 -28.06
C GLY A 190 -0.50 6.75 -27.32
N GLY A 191 -0.48 5.56 -27.92
CA GLY A 191 0.64 4.65 -27.71
C GLY A 191 1.95 5.37 -27.99
N GLY A 192 2.94 5.09 -27.17
CA GLY A 192 4.30 5.54 -27.39
C GLY A 192 5.09 5.65 -26.10
N PRO A 193 6.41 5.40 -26.14
CA PRO A 193 7.33 5.56 -25.02
C PRO A 193 7.45 7.07 -24.69
N GLY A 194 6.46 7.58 -23.96
CA GLY A 194 6.46 8.93 -23.37
C GLY A 194 6.88 8.93 -21.90
N GLY A 195 7.07 7.76 -21.30
CA GLY A 195 7.66 7.62 -19.98
C GLY A 195 9.14 7.92 -20.03
N ILE A 196 9.59 8.95 -19.29
CA ILE A 196 10.98 9.22 -18.90
C ILE A 196 12.03 9.46 -20.01
N PHE A 197 11.85 8.96 -21.24
CA PHE A 197 12.77 9.15 -22.38
C PHE A 197 12.48 10.41 -23.22
N ASN A 198 11.44 11.18 -22.88
CA ASN A 198 11.24 12.53 -23.45
C ASN A 198 12.04 13.62 -22.72
N ILE A 199 12.72 13.29 -21.61
CA ILE A 199 13.80 14.10 -21.04
C ILE A 199 14.98 14.01 -22.01
N GLY A 200 15.08 14.98 -22.92
CA GLY A 200 16.15 15.02 -23.91
C GLY A 200 15.77 15.73 -25.20
N LYS A 201 14.48 15.75 -25.57
CA LYS A 201 14.01 16.56 -26.70
C LYS A 201 13.73 17.97 -26.22
N SER A 202 14.79 18.73 -25.93
CA SER A 202 14.65 20.19 -25.96
C SER A 202 14.14 20.51 -27.37
N LYS A 203 12.95 21.12 -27.45
CA LYS A 203 12.47 21.72 -28.69
C LYS A 203 13.24 23.04 -28.85
N ALA A 204 14.55 22.94 -29.08
CA ALA A 204 15.34 24.07 -29.52
C ALA A 204 14.86 24.38 -30.94
N THR A 205 14.02 25.40 -31.07
CA THR A 205 13.82 26.06 -32.35
C THR A 205 15.19 26.60 -32.76
N LEU A 206 15.85 25.94 -33.71
CA LEU A 206 17.02 26.47 -34.39
C LEU A 206 16.53 27.73 -35.10
N PHE A 207 16.71 28.89 -34.48
CA PHE A 207 16.63 30.15 -35.21
C PHE A 207 17.83 30.13 -36.14
N ASP A 208 17.57 29.77 -37.40
CA ASP A 208 18.56 29.85 -38.45
C ASP A 208 19.07 31.30 -38.49
N LYS A 209 20.38 31.49 -38.32
CA LYS A 209 21.01 32.81 -38.43
C LYS A 209 20.87 33.40 -39.85
N GLY A 210 20.26 32.66 -40.78
CA GLY A 210 19.85 33.11 -42.11
C GLY A 210 18.55 33.92 -42.16
N THR A 211 17.65 33.84 -41.17
CA THR A 211 16.48 34.73 -41.14
C THR A 211 16.85 36.06 -40.50
N LYS A 212 17.67 36.84 -41.22
CA LYS A 212 17.78 38.28 -40.97
C LYS A 212 16.38 38.87 -41.18
N VAL A 213 15.66 39.04 -40.09
CA VAL A 213 14.49 39.92 -40.07
C VAL A 213 15.03 41.35 -40.16
N ASN A 214 15.33 41.80 -41.39
CA ASN A 214 15.75 43.16 -41.69
C ASN A 214 14.49 44.05 -41.70
N ILE A 215 13.94 44.37 -40.53
CA ILE A 215 12.93 45.43 -40.42
C ILE A 215 13.69 46.74 -40.33
N THR A 216 13.56 47.59 -41.34
CA THR A 216 14.04 48.98 -41.31
C THR A 216 12.92 49.90 -40.81
N PHE A 217 13.26 51.09 -40.33
CA PHE A 217 12.27 52.07 -39.85
C PHE A 217 11.24 52.49 -40.93
N ALA A 218 11.52 52.22 -42.20
CA ALA A 218 10.58 52.44 -43.30
C ALA A 218 9.41 51.42 -43.33
N ASP A 219 9.60 50.23 -42.74
CA ASP A 219 8.57 49.16 -42.68
C ASP A 219 7.58 49.35 -41.51
N VAL A 220 7.76 50.39 -40.70
CA VAL A 220 6.81 50.78 -39.65
C VAL A 220 5.87 51.83 -40.25
N ALA A 221 4.80 51.40 -40.89
CA ALA A 221 3.81 52.30 -41.47
C ALA A 221 3.25 53.25 -40.39
N GLY A 222 3.37 54.56 -40.63
CA GLY A 222 2.67 55.60 -39.86
C GLY A 222 3.49 56.40 -38.84
N LEU A 223 4.69 56.87 -39.19
CA LEU A 223 5.47 57.78 -38.32
C LEU A 223 6.09 58.96 -39.08
N ASP A 224 5.37 59.51 -40.06
CA ASP A 224 5.72 60.77 -40.75
C ASP A 224 5.38 62.03 -39.94
N GLU A 225 4.80 61.91 -38.73
CA GLU A 225 4.32 63.06 -37.93
C GLU A 225 5.28 63.54 -36.83
N ALA A 226 6.45 62.93 -36.62
CA ALA A 226 7.42 63.38 -35.61
C ALA A 226 8.77 63.81 -36.20
N LYS A 227 8.78 64.29 -37.45
CA LYS A 227 9.89 65.06 -38.06
C LYS A 227 9.58 66.56 -38.08
N VAL A 228 9.22 67.10 -36.93
CA VAL A 228 9.32 68.53 -36.58
C VAL A 228 9.61 68.43 -35.08
N GLU A 229 10.86 68.39 -34.65
CA GLU A 229 11.66 69.57 -34.33
C GLU A 229 13.12 69.09 -34.17
N VAL A 230 14.00 69.53 -35.06
CA VAL A 230 15.43 69.71 -34.77
C VAL A 230 15.66 71.21 -34.64
#